data_AF-A0A3S2UY94-F1
#
_entry.id   AF-A0A3S2UY94-F1
#
_cell.length_a   1.000
_cell.length_b   1.000
_cell.length_c   1.000
_cell.angle_alpha   90.00
_cell.angle_beta   90.00
_cell.angle_gamma   90.00
#
_symmetry.space_group_name_H-M   'P 1'
#
loop_
_entity.id
_entity.type
_entity.pdbx_description
1 polymer ?
#
loop_
_entity_poly.entity_id
_entity_poly.type
_entity_poly.pdbx_seq_one_letter_code
_entity_poly.pdbx_strand_id
1 'polypeptide(L)'
;MNRSPVRGTSLVEALIALVVMAVGMLAALGLQARLRGHADEVRQGLVALQLAQQTLDDAQADWALNDTGPPSPQHTTVEREGARFDVRRSVSAIGTSGWALQAEVRWDGRSGPEQAVLQHVLSAGGPSLWAALVEGPLGGSPQWASPTGHAGIPPQAQRLSPQRLWLRASATARWGWLIESHSGRVTHTCESSGEPDLARLAQADAALCTPQSQPSVLVSGHVRLSRAGSADEADDEVPDLGVQLHLTSEPHLSPPVCTVQRKRTVVDYQCAVLLRSPSLQDPSAYWSGRTDLTGLPFGDGGFRVCRHTGDRNGNGEIDNDEHPASYRRVQASLRHQHFLLVPHALPCPRGVVGAGDALRHTATEQHQP
;
A
#
# COMPACT_ATOMS: atom_id res chain seq x y z
N MET A 1 -93.92 -32.92 12.76
CA MET A 1 -92.83 -33.63 12.05
C MET A 1 -92.71 -33.03 10.65
N ASN A 2 -91.92 -31.96 10.49
CA ASN A 2 -91.63 -31.38 9.18
C ASN A 2 -90.29 -31.96 8.68
N ARG A 3 -90.37 -32.89 7.72
CA ARG A 3 -89.20 -33.36 6.97
C ARG A 3 -88.99 -32.40 5.80
N SER A 4 -87.97 -31.57 5.90
CA SER A 4 -87.53 -30.69 4.81
C SER A 4 -87.00 -31.54 3.65
N PRO A 5 -87.41 -31.26 2.39
CA PRO A 5 -86.89 -31.97 1.23
C PRO A 5 -85.41 -31.60 1.00
N VAL A 6 -84.54 -32.61 1.10
CA VAL A 6 -83.12 -32.51 0.73
C VAL A 6 -83.05 -32.40 -0.79
N ARG A 7 -82.73 -31.20 -1.29
CA ARG A 7 -82.62 -30.89 -2.73
C ARG A 7 -81.29 -31.42 -3.29
N GLY A 8 -81.34 -32.04 -4.47
CA GLY A 8 -80.21 -32.65 -5.20
C GLY A 8 -79.21 -31.67 -5.83
N THR A 9 -78.98 -30.50 -5.24
CA THR A 9 -77.97 -29.53 -5.70
C THR A 9 -76.55 -29.86 -5.23
N SER A 10 -76.39 -30.72 -4.21
CA SER A 10 -75.07 -31.00 -3.62
C SER A 10 -74.11 -31.79 -4.52
N LEU A 11 -74.62 -32.65 -5.41
CA LEU A 11 -73.78 -33.49 -6.26
C LEU A 11 -73.17 -32.71 -7.42
N VAL A 12 -73.94 -31.80 -8.02
CA VAL A 12 -73.45 -30.90 -9.06
C VAL A 12 -72.43 -29.91 -8.48
N GLU A 13 -72.69 -29.40 -7.28
CA GLU A 13 -71.77 -28.50 -6.57
C GLU A 13 -70.45 -29.20 -6.22
N ALA A 14 -70.50 -30.44 -5.73
CA ALA A 14 -69.29 -31.23 -5.46
C ALA A 14 -68.47 -31.51 -6.72
N LEU A 15 -69.11 -31.75 -7.87
CA LEU A 15 -68.41 -31.99 -9.14
C LEU A 15 -67.75 -30.73 -9.68
N ILE A 16 -68.42 -29.57 -9.59
CA ILE A 16 -67.83 -28.28 -9.96
C ILE A 16 -66.64 -27.96 -9.03
N ALA A 17 -66.78 -28.18 -7.72
CA ALA A 17 -65.69 -27.99 -6.77
C ALA A 17 -64.47 -28.88 -7.09
N LEU A 18 -64.70 -30.14 -7.46
CA LEU A 18 -63.65 -31.07 -7.89
C LEU A 18 -62.91 -30.54 -9.13
N VAL A 19 -63.65 -30.09 -10.15
CA VAL A 19 -63.05 -29.58 -11.39
C VAL A 19 -62.23 -28.31 -11.13
N VAL A 20 -62.76 -27.38 -10.34
CA VAL A 20 -62.05 -26.14 -9.98
C VAL A 20 -60.77 -26.46 -9.21
N MET A 21 -60.81 -27.40 -8.25
CA MET A 21 -59.62 -27.84 -7.53
C MET A 21 -58.59 -28.51 -8.46
N ALA A 22 -59.02 -29.36 -9.39
CA ALA A 22 -58.13 -30.03 -10.33
C ALA A 22 -57.41 -29.03 -11.25
N VAL A 23 -58.12 -28.03 -11.78
CA VAL A 23 -57.54 -26.94 -12.58
C VAL A 23 -56.58 -26.10 -11.73
N GLY A 24 -56.94 -25.79 -10.48
CA GLY A 24 -56.08 -25.08 -9.54
C GLY A 24 -54.76 -25.80 -9.26
N MET A 25 -54.80 -27.12 -9.04
CA MET A 25 -53.59 -27.93 -8.83
C MET A 25 -52.71 -28.00 -10.08
N LEU A 26 -53.30 -28.14 -11.28
CA LEU A 26 -52.55 -28.10 -12.54
C LEU A 26 -51.86 -26.74 -12.75
N ALA A 27 -52.55 -25.64 -12.45
CA ALA A 27 -51.98 -24.30 -12.51
C ALA A 27 -50.81 -24.13 -11.52
N ALA A 28 -50.95 -24.63 -10.29
CA ALA A 28 -49.91 -24.58 -9.27
C ALA A 28 -48.65 -25.38 -9.67
N LEU A 29 -48.83 -26.58 -10.25
CA LEU A 29 -47.71 -27.39 -10.77
C LEU A 29 -46.98 -26.68 -11.91
N GLY A 30 -47.72 -26.04 -12.83
CA GLY A 30 -47.13 -25.24 -13.89
C GLY A 30 -46.29 -24.06 -13.38
N LEU A 31 -46.77 -23.37 -12.34
CA LEU A 31 -46.04 -22.29 -11.69
C LEU A 31 -44.77 -22.80 -10.99
N GLN A 32 -44.85 -23.91 -10.26
CA GLN A 32 -43.70 -24.53 -9.59
C GLN A 32 -42.61 -24.96 -10.58
N ALA A 33 -43.00 -25.51 -11.74
CA ALA A 33 -42.05 -25.88 -12.79
C ALA A 33 -41.31 -24.66 -13.36
N ARG A 34 -42.02 -23.54 -13.60
CA ARG A 34 -41.42 -22.28 -14.07
C ARG A 34 -40.48 -21.66 -13.04
N LEU A 35 -40.87 -21.66 -11.76
CA LEU A 35 -40.03 -21.14 -10.68
C LEU A 35 -38.72 -21.92 -10.55
N ARG A 36 -38.74 -23.25 -10.75
CA ARG A 36 -37.51 -24.06 -10.78
C ARG A 36 -36.62 -23.71 -11.97
N GLY A 37 -37.20 -23.50 -13.15
CA GLY A 37 -36.45 -23.06 -14.33
C GLY A 37 -35.71 -21.75 -14.09
N HIS A 38 -36.42 -20.73 -13.56
CA HIS A 38 -35.81 -19.44 -13.25
C HIS A 38 -34.78 -19.52 -12.12
N ALA A 39 -34.98 -20.39 -11.12
CA ALA A 39 -34.00 -20.58 -10.05
C ALA A 39 -32.68 -21.15 -10.58
N ASP A 40 -32.73 -22.06 -11.56
CA ASP A 40 -31.54 -22.63 -12.19
C ASP A 40 -30.82 -21.59 -13.06
N GLU A 41 -31.56 -20.81 -13.86
CA GLU A 41 -31.00 -19.72 -14.69
C GLU A 41 -30.27 -18.68 -13.82
N VAL A 42 -30.91 -18.25 -12.73
CA VAL A 42 -30.28 -17.33 -11.76
C VAL A 42 -29.03 -17.95 -11.13
N ARG A 43 -29.06 -19.24 -10.79
CA ARG A 43 -27.89 -19.93 -10.24
C ARG A 43 -26.74 -19.97 -11.24
N GLN A 44 -27.01 -20.30 -12.51
CA GLN A 44 -26.00 -20.30 -13.57
C GLN A 44 -25.41 -18.90 -13.78
N GLY A 45 -26.24 -17.85 -13.78
CA GLY A 45 -25.79 -16.46 -13.87
C GLY A 45 -24.88 -16.05 -12.71
N LEU A 46 -25.19 -16.47 -11.47
CA LEU A 46 -24.33 -16.22 -10.30
C LEU A 46 -22.98 -16.94 -10.41
N VAL A 47 -22.97 -18.18 -10.89
CA VAL A 47 -21.72 -18.92 -11.13
C VAL A 47 -20.88 -18.24 -12.21
N ALA A 48 -21.49 -17.77 -13.29
CA ALA A 48 -20.80 -17.03 -14.34
C ALA A 48 -20.18 -15.72 -13.82
N LEU A 49 -20.90 -14.96 -12.99
CA LEU A 49 -20.37 -13.75 -12.34
C LEU A 49 -19.20 -14.07 -11.41
N GLN A 50 -19.30 -15.14 -10.62
CA GLN A 50 -18.20 -15.57 -9.75
C GLN A 50 -16.95 -15.97 -10.56
N LEU A 51 -17.11 -16.68 -11.67
CA LEU A 51 -16.01 -17.04 -12.57
C LEU A 51 -15.39 -15.81 -13.24
N ALA A 52 -16.22 -14.85 -13.66
CA ALA A 52 -15.75 -13.59 -14.23
C ALA A 52 -14.92 -12.79 -13.21
N GLN A 53 -15.40 -12.68 -11.97
CA GLN A 53 -14.69 -12.00 -10.89
C GLN A 53 -13.36 -12.69 -10.57
N GLN A 54 -13.38 -14.01 -10.38
CA GLN A 54 -12.17 -14.79 -10.11
C GLN A 54 -11.11 -14.60 -11.22
N THR A 55 -11.54 -14.55 -12.48
CA THR A 55 -10.64 -14.35 -13.62
C THR A 55 -9.97 -12.96 -13.60
N LEU A 56 -10.69 -11.94 -13.11
CA LEU A 56 -10.13 -10.59 -12.93
C LEU A 56 -9.17 -10.54 -11.74
N ASP A 57 -9.53 -11.18 -10.62
CA ASP A 57 -8.69 -11.24 -9.41
C ASP A 57 -7.37 -11.98 -9.70
N ASP A 58 -7.43 -13.10 -10.41
CA ASP A 58 -6.25 -13.85 -10.85
C ASP A 58 -5.36 -13.00 -11.78
N ALA A 59 -5.97 -12.23 -12.69
CA ALA A 59 -5.23 -11.32 -13.58
C ALA A 59 -4.53 -10.20 -12.80
N GLN A 60 -5.19 -9.66 -11.79
CA GLN A 60 -4.63 -8.62 -10.92
C GLN A 60 -3.50 -9.18 -10.06
N ALA A 61 -3.64 -10.40 -9.54
CA ALA A 61 -2.58 -11.08 -8.78
C ALA A 61 -1.36 -11.38 -9.65
N ASP A 62 -1.57 -11.91 -10.87
CA ASP A 62 -0.50 -12.18 -11.83
C ASP A 62 0.25 -10.90 -12.21
N TRP A 63 -0.49 -9.81 -12.45
CA TRP A 63 0.10 -8.50 -12.71
C TRP A 63 0.93 -8.00 -11.52
N ALA A 64 0.42 -8.19 -10.31
CA ALA A 64 1.05 -7.73 -9.10
C ALA A 64 2.39 -8.40 -8.79
N LEU A 65 2.52 -9.68 -9.14
CA LEU A 65 3.73 -10.44 -8.90
C LEU A 65 4.80 -10.22 -9.96
N ASN A 66 4.40 -9.92 -11.20
CA ASN A 66 5.33 -9.92 -12.34
C ASN A 66 5.78 -8.53 -12.79
N ASP A 67 5.03 -7.44 -12.51
CA ASP A 67 5.37 -6.02 -12.74
C ASP A 67 6.03 -5.66 -14.11
N THR A 68 5.86 -6.51 -15.14
CA THR A 68 6.66 -6.46 -16.38
C THR A 68 5.81 -6.30 -17.64
N GLY A 69 4.53 -5.96 -17.53
CA GLY A 69 3.67 -5.69 -18.69
C GLY A 69 2.18 -5.96 -18.47
N PRO A 70 1.37 -5.97 -19.54
CA PRO A 70 -0.04 -6.31 -19.45
C PRO A 70 -0.24 -7.76 -19.00
N PRO A 71 -1.32 -8.06 -18.27
CA PRO A 71 -1.74 -9.44 -18.05
C PRO A 71 -1.93 -10.15 -19.39
N SER A 72 -1.61 -11.45 -19.43
CA SER A 72 -1.81 -12.23 -20.64
C SER A 72 -3.31 -12.49 -20.88
N PRO A 73 -3.80 -12.37 -22.12
CA PRO A 73 -5.12 -12.87 -22.48
C PRO A 73 -5.23 -14.35 -22.14
N GLN A 74 -6.43 -14.80 -21.75
CA GLN A 74 -6.66 -16.19 -21.36
C GLN A 74 -8.00 -16.66 -21.90
N HIS A 75 -8.07 -17.93 -22.25
CA HIS A 75 -9.31 -18.60 -22.63
C HIS A 75 -9.30 -19.99 -21.98
N THR A 76 -10.36 -20.31 -21.25
CA THR A 76 -10.51 -21.61 -20.60
C THR A 76 -11.97 -22.05 -20.60
N THR A 77 -12.19 -23.34 -20.44
CA THR A 77 -13.53 -23.89 -20.22
C THR A 77 -13.59 -24.48 -18.81
N VAL A 78 -14.63 -24.13 -18.06
CA VAL A 78 -14.86 -24.64 -16.72
C VAL A 78 -16.23 -25.33 -16.66
N GLU A 79 -16.29 -26.53 -16.10
CA GLU A 79 -17.55 -27.20 -15.79
C GLU A 79 -17.88 -27.00 -14.30
N ARG A 80 -19.06 -26.42 -14.01
CA ARG A 80 -19.58 -26.22 -12.66
C ARG A 80 -21.08 -26.42 -12.64
N GLU A 81 -21.61 -27.03 -11.59
CA GLU A 81 -23.07 -27.21 -11.41
C GLU A 81 -23.75 -27.88 -12.63
N GLY A 82 -23.04 -28.76 -13.33
CA GLY A 82 -23.55 -29.45 -14.52
C GLY A 82 -23.70 -28.59 -15.77
N ALA A 83 -23.17 -27.36 -15.78
CA ALA A 83 -23.08 -26.49 -16.95
C ALA A 83 -21.61 -26.26 -17.34
N ARG A 84 -21.39 -26.09 -18.64
CA ARG A 84 -20.08 -25.78 -19.23
C ARG A 84 -20.01 -24.28 -19.52
N PHE A 85 -19.02 -23.63 -18.94
CA PHE A 85 -18.76 -22.19 -19.06
C PHE A 85 -17.50 -21.96 -19.90
N ASP A 86 -17.60 -21.14 -20.93
CA ASP A 86 -16.47 -20.62 -21.69
C ASP A 86 -16.06 -19.28 -21.08
N VAL A 87 -14.86 -19.21 -20.51
CA VAL A 87 -14.33 -18.05 -19.80
C VAL A 87 -13.19 -17.45 -20.62
N ARG A 88 -13.35 -16.18 -21.01
CA ARG A 88 -12.38 -15.45 -21.81
C ARG A 88 -11.97 -14.15 -21.12
N ARG A 89 -10.66 -13.99 -20.94
CA ARG A 89 -10.02 -12.73 -20.51
C ARG A 89 -9.41 -12.05 -21.72
N SER A 90 -9.81 -10.81 -21.97
CA SER A 90 -9.19 -9.94 -22.97
C SER A 90 -8.56 -8.73 -22.29
N VAL A 91 -7.46 -8.26 -22.88
CA VAL A 91 -6.66 -7.14 -22.36
C VAL A 91 -6.47 -6.14 -23.50
N SER A 92 -6.77 -4.88 -23.24
CA SER A 92 -6.61 -3.78 -24.19
C SER A 92 -5.89 -2.62 -23.54
N ALA A 93 -5.03 -1.91 -24.28
CA ALA A 93 -4.34 -0.74 -23.75
C ALA A 93 -5.31 0.44 -23.62
N ILE A 94 -5.23 1.19 -22.52
CA ILE A 94 -5.92 2.46 -22.33
C ILE A 94 -4.87 3.58 -22.33
N GLY A 95 -4.68 4.20 -23.50
CA GLY A 95 -3.64 5.23 -23.67
C GLY A 95 -2.23 4.65 -23.45
N THR A 96 -1.35 5.43 -22.81
CA THR A 96 0.02 5.03 -22.48
C THR A 96 0.18 4.53 -21.04
N SER A 97 -0.89 4.57 -20.23
CA SER A 97 -0.77 4.52 -18.77
C SER A 97 -1.71 3.51 -18.10
N GLY A 98 -2.23 2.53 -18.82
CA GLY A 98 -3.04 1.48 -18.21
C GLY A 98 -3.57 0.42 -19.19
N TRP A 99 -4.28 -0.55 -18.62
CA TRP A 99 -4.84 -1.70 -19.31
C TRP A 99 -6.29 -1.92 -18.89
N ALA A 100 -7.20 -2.06 -19.86
CA ALA A 100 -8.56 -2.53 -19.64
C ALA A 100 -8.56 -4.06 -19.68
N LEU A 101 -8.99 -4.67 -18.58
CA LEU A 101 -9.30 -6.08 -18.48
C LEU A 101 -10.79 -6.28 -18.69
N GLN A 102 -11.15 -7.27 -19.50
CA GLN A 102 -12.52 -7.72 -19.64
C GLN A 102 -12.57 -9.24 -19.50
N ALA A 103 -13.38 -9.71 -18.54
CA ALA A 103 -13.73 -11.10 -18.36
C ALA A 103 -15.14 -11.34 -18.93
N GLU A 104 -15.22 -12.14 -19.98
CA GLU A 104 -16.47 -12.61 -20.59
C GLU A 104 -16.66 -14.08 -20.23
N VAL A 105 -17.84 -14.45 -19.74
CA VAL A 105 -18.22 -15.82 -19.46
C VAL A 105 -19.46 -16.14 -20.27
N ARG A 106 -19.41 -17.18 -21.10
CA ARG A 106 -20.53 -17.65 -21.94
C ARG A 106 -20.93 -19.05 -21.54
N TRP A 107 -22.23 -19.34 -21.58
CA TRP A 107 -22.75 -20.69 -21.34
C TRP A 107 -24.03 -20.91 -22.14
N ASP A 108 -24.36 -22.17 -22.38
CA ASP A 108 -25.65 -22.55 -22.97
C ASP A 108 -26.68 -22.71 -21.84
N GLY A 109 -27.49 -21.67 -21.62
CA GLY A 109 -28.63 -21.70 -20.72
C GLY A 109 -29.80 -22.50 -21.30
N ARG A 110 -30.84 -22.75 -20.49
CA ARG A 110 -32.06 -23.44 -20.97
C ARG A 110 -32.84 -22.61 -22.00
N SER A 111 -32.73 -21.28 -21.90
CA SER A 111 -33.40 -20.32 -22.76
C SER A 111 -32.64 -20.07 -24.08
N GLY A 112 -31.38 -20.53 -24.16
CA GLY A 112 -30.45 -20.25 -25.25
C GLY A 112 -29.06 -19.87 -24.71
N PRO A 113 -28.16 -19.41 -25.59
CA PRO A 113 -26.83 -18.96 -25.18
C PRO A 113 -26.92 -17.67 -24.34
N GLU A 114 -26.25 -17.66 -23.20
CA GLU A 114 -26.19 -16.56 -22.24
C GLU A 114 -24.74 -16.11 -22.04
N GLN A 115 -24.56 -14.86 -21.56
CA GLN A 115 -23.24 -14.29 -21.30
C GLN A 115 -23.23 -13.31 -20.12
N ALA A 116 -22.11 -13.24 -19.43
CA ALA A 116 -21.80 -12.26 -18.40
C ALA A 116 -20.46 -11.58 -18.71
N VAL A 117 -20.40 -10.25 -18.61
CA VAL A 117 -19.19 -9.48 -18.91
C VAL A 117 -18.89 -8.56 -17.75
N LEU A 118 -17.68 -8.68 -17.20
CA LEU A 118 -17.12 -7.74 -16.22
C LEU A 118 -15.90 -7.04 -16.82
N GLN A 119 -15.76 -5.76 -16.50
CA GLN A 119 -14.65 -4.92 -16.93
C GLN A 119 -13.93 -4.33 -15.71
N HIS A 120 -12.62 -4.25 -15.79
CA HIS A 120 -11.76 -3.67 -14.77
C HIS A 120 -10.62 -2.89 -15.44
N VAL A 121 -10.11 -1.86 -14.77
CA VAL A 121 -9.01 -1.04 -15.30
C VAL A 121 -7.82 -1.14 -14.37
N LEU A 122 -6.68 -1.57 -14.90
CA LEU A 122 -5.39 -1.53 -14.24
C LEU A 122 -4.65 -0.26 -14.68
N SER A 123 -4.16 0.53 -13.73
CA SER A 123 -3.21 1.60 -14.05
C SER A 123 -1.84 0.98 -14.34
N ALA A 124 -1.02 1.62 -15.18
CA ALA A 124 0.31 1.13 -15.53
C ALA A 124 1.31 1.20 -14.38
N GLY A 125 0.99 1.91 -13.29
CA GLY A 125 1.80 1.89 -12.09
C GLY A 125 1.52 0.61 -11.32
N GLY A 126 2.52 -0.27 -11.17
CA GLY A 126 2.45 -1.54 -10.44
C GLY A 126 1.72 -1.44 -9.09
N PRO A 127 1.26 -2.55 -8.48
CA PRO A 127 0.53 -2.51 -7.22
C PRO A 127 1.37 -1.98 -6.04
N SER A 128 2.69 -1.88 -6.19
CA SER A 128 3.55 -1.09 -5.29
C SER A 128 3.13 0.39 -5.23
N LEU A 129 2.67 0.97 -6.35
CA LEU A 129 2.07 2.30 -6.42
C LEU A 129 0.61 2.31 -5.92
N TRP A 130 -0.11 1.19 -5.92
CA TRP A 130 -1.44 1.09 -5.30
C TRP A 130 -1.37 0.94 -3.78
N ALA A 131 -0.37 0.23 -3.26
CA ALA A 131 -0.03 0.27 -1.85
C ALA A 131 0.35 1.70 -1.42
N ALA A 132 0.94 2.48 -2.33
CA ALA A 132 1.09 3.92 -2.16
C ALA A 132 -0.26 4.66 -2.28
N LEU A 133 -1.20 4.29 -3.17
CA LEU A 133 -2.55 4.91 -3.32
C LEU A 133 -3.54 4.66 -2.20
N VAL A 134 -3.34 3.64 -1.36
CA VAL A 134 -4.06 3.55 -0.07
C VAL A 134 -3.56 4.61 0.92
N GLU A 135 -2.44 5.28 0.62
CA GLU A 135 -1.89 6.43 1.35
C GLU A 135 -2.34 7.77 0.73
N GLY A 136 -3.66 7.96 0.56
CA GLY A 136 -4.26 9.24 0.13
C GLY A 136 -4.98 9.95 1.30
N PRO A 137 -4.74 11.26 1.55
CA PRO A 137 -5.15 11.94 2.78
C PRO A 137 -6.50 12.65 2.65
N LEU A 138 -7.28 12.68 3.74
CA LEU A 138 -8.28 13.72 3.94
C LEU A 138 -8.34 14.10 5.43
N GLY A 139 -7.87 15.30 5.74
CA GLY A 139 -8.34 16.16 6.84
C GLY A 139 -8.37 15.53 8.23
N GLY A 140 -7.28 15.69 8.97
CA GLY A 140 -7.21 15.44 10.41
C GLY A 140 -6.43 14.18 10.72
N SER A 141 -5.18 14.37 11.16
CA SER A 141 -4.18 13.36 11.51
C SER A 141 -4.78 12.03 11.98
N PRO A 142 -4.99 11.07 11.08
CA PRO A 142 -5.30 9.74 11.52
C PRO A 142 -3.93 9.05 11.60
N GLN A 143 -3.52 8.72 12.82
CA GLN A 143 -2.40 7.83 13.08
C GLN A 143 -2.74 6.48 12.43
N TRP A 144 -2.58 6.35 11.12
CA TRP A 144 -2.87 5.11 10.42
C TRP A 144 -1.83 4.13 10.93
N ALA A 145 -2.36 3.01 11.44
CA ALA A 145 -1.58 1.92 11.97
C ALA A 145 -0.70 1.40 10.84
N SER A 146 0.48 1.99 10.71
CA SER A 146 1.66 1.26 10.26
C SER A 146 1.56 -0.12 10.91
N PRO A 147 1.87 -1.23 10.23
CA PRO A 147 1.95 -2.54 10.89
C PRO A 147 2.82 -2.49 12.17
N THR A 148 3.68 -1.47 12.27
CA THR A 148 4.54 -1.13 13.40
C THR A 148 3.95 -0.18 14.46
N GLY A 149 2.81 0.47 14.23
CA GLY A 149 2.02 1.24 15.21
C GLY A 149 2.19 2.77 15.18
N HIS A 150 3.33 3.30 14.72
CA HIS A 150 3.59 4.75 14.73
C HIS A 150 4.08 5.27 13.38
N ALA A 151 3.62 6.48 13.02
CA ALA A 151 3.87 7.13 11.76
C ALA A 151 5.32 7.61 11.55
N GLY A 152 6.24 7.32 12.49
CA GLY A 152 7.67 7.63 12.45
C GLY A 152 8.59 6.41 12.28
N ILE A 153 8.05 5.19 12.32
CA ILE A 153 8.83 3.94 12.37
C ILE A 153 9.05 3.38 10.95
N PRO A 154 10.28 3.14 10.48
CA PRO A 154 10.48 2.61 9.14
C PRO A 154 9.77 1.25 8.89
N PRO A 155 9.23 0.99 7.70
CA PRO A 155 8.47 -0.24 7.42
C PRO A 155 9.31 -1.51 7.52
N GLN A 156 10.63 -1.42 7.35
CA GLN A 156 11.56 -2.54 7.52
C GLN A 156 11.79 -2.94 9.00
N ALA A 157 11.21 -2.21 9.97
CA ALA A 157 11.32 -2.58 11.38
C ALA A 157 10.49 -3.84 11.66
N GLN A 158 11.16 -4.89 12.15
CA GLN A 158 10.52 -6.14 12.53
C GLN A 158 9.88 -6.02 13.91
N ARG A 159 8.60 -6.35 14.02
CA ARG A 159 7.91 -6.38 15.31
C ARG A 159 8.42 -7.56 16.15
N LEU A 160 8.93 -7.27 17.35
CA LEU A 160 9.37 -8.30 18.30
C LEU A 160 8.29 -8.57 19.37
N SER A 161 7.59 -7.52 19.79
CA SER A 161 6.50 -7.58 20.76
C SER A 161 5.49 -6.46 20.47
N PRO A 162 4.35 -6.38 21.21
CA PRO A 162 3.43 -5.25 21.07
C PRO A 162 4.08 -3.88 21.30
N GLN A 163 5.11 -3.82 22.15
CA GLN A 163 5.77 -2.58 22.60
C GLN A 163 7.11 -2.31 21.91
N ARG A 164 7.74 -3.31 21.28
CA ARG A 164 9.10 -3.20 20.75
C ARG A 164 9.21 -3.68 19.31
N LEU A 165 10.00 -2.94 18.55
CA LEU A 165 10.43 -3.31 17.22
C LEU A 165 11.95 -3.32 17.12
N TRP A 166 12.45 -4.11 16.19
CA TRP A 166 13.84 -4.20 15.83
C TRP A 166 14.06 -3.61 14.44
N LEU A 167 14.97 -2.66 14.33
CA LEU A 167 15.42 -2.10 13.07
C LEU A 167 16.89 -2.41 12.87
N ARG A 168 17.20 -3.33 11.95
CA ARG A 168 18.59 -3.64 11.59
C ARG A 168 19.22 -2.41 10.91
N ALA A 169 20.46 -2.07 11.26
CA ALA A 169 21.10 -0.86 10.77
C ALA A 169 21.43 -0.91 9.26
N SER A 170 21.66 -2.08 8.70
CA SER A 170 21.69 -2.36 7.27
C SER A 170 21.44 -3.86 7.05
N ALA A 171 21.25 -4.31 5.81
CA ALA A 171 21.08 -5.73 5.51
C ALA A 171 22.22 -6.61 6.04
N THR A 172 23.44 -6.10 6.03
CA THR A 172 24.67 -6.79 6.44
C THR A 172 25.12 -6.41 7.86
N ALA A 173 24.51 -5.39 8.46
CA ALA A 173 24.88 -4.97 9.80
C ALA A 173 24.51 -6.05 10.82
N ARG A 174 25.48 -6.32 11.69
CA ARG A 174 25.34 -7.13 12.90
C ARG A 174 24.80 -6.35 14.08
N TRP A 175 24.23 -5.17 13.82
CA TRP A 175 23.73 -4.28 14.86
C TRP A 175 22.51 -3.53 14.35
N GLY A 176 21.79 -2.90 15.27
CA GLY A 176 20.56 -2.19 14.98
C GLY A 176 19.96 -1.55 16.22
N TRP A 177 18.72 -1.09 16.09
CA TRP A 177 18.03 -0.32 17.11
C TRP A 177 16.77 -1.03 17.58
N LEU A 178 16.54 -1.00 18.90
CA LEU A 178 15.22 -1.30 19.45
C LEU A 178 14.40 -0.02 19.53
N ILE A 179 13.23 -0.06 18.92
CA ILE A 179 12.31 1.07 18.78
C ILE A 179 11.04 0.78 19.59
N GLU A 180 10.57 1.78 20.34
CA GLU A 180 9.28 1.70 21.00
C GLU A 180 8.15 1.87 19.98
N SER A 181 7.19 0.94 19.96
CA SER A 181 6.13 0.89 18.93
C SER A 181 5.16 2.07 18.99
N HIS A 182 4.94 2.62 20.18
CA HIS A 182 4.02 3.74 20.41
C HIS A 182 4.63 5.06 19.95
N SER A 183 5.88 5.35 20.32
CA SER A 183 6.49 6.67 20.12
C SER A 183 7.42 6.74 18.91
N GLY A 184 7.83 5.58 18.39
CA GLY A 184 8.87 5.48 17.36
C GLY A 184 10.26 5.92 17.82
N ARG A 185 10.49 6.06 19.13
CA ARG A 185 11.79 6.44 19.71
C ARG A 185 12.72 5.23 19.80
N VAL A 186 14.00 5.46 19.56
CA VAL A 186 15.05 4.46 19.78
C VAL A 186 15.35 4.38 21.27
N THR A 187 15.26 3.18 21.83
CA THR A 187 15.47 2.89 23.25
C THR A 187 16.81 2.21 23.51
N HIS A 188 17.26 1.36 22.60
CA HIS A 188 18.53 0.63 22.73
C HIS A 188 19.24 0.54 21.38
N THR A 189 20.56 0.44 21.41
CA THR A 189 21.36 -0.11 20.30
C THR A 189 21.76 -1.53 20.68
N CYS A 190 21.54 -2.49 19.79
CA CYS A 190 21.91 -3.87 20.03
C CYS A 190 22.88 -4.37 18.99
N GLU A 191 23.82 -5.23 19.41
CA GLU A 191 24.76 -5.94 18.55
C GLU A 191 24.51 -7.45 18.65
N SER A 192 24.56 -8.16 17.53
CA SER A 192 24.44 -9.61 17.42
C SER A 192 25.65 -10.20 16.71
N SER A 193 26.26 -11.24 17.27
CA SER A 193 27.42 -11.90 16.64
C SER A 193 27.07 -12.71 15.37
N GLY A 194 25.77 -12.86 15.05
CA GLY A 194 25.21 -13.56 13.90
C GLY A 194 23.78 -13.09 13.59
N GLU A 195 22.93 -13.99 13.05
CA GLU A 195 21.49 -13.71 12.94
C GLU A 195 20.92 -13.38 14.33
N PRO A 196 20.15 -12.29 14.46
CA PRO A 196 19.68 -11.83 15.75
C PRO A 196 18.71 -12.84 16.35
N ASP A 197 19.00 -13.25 17.59
CA ASP A 197 18.05 -13.98 18.42
C ASP A 197 16.91 -13.03 18.82
N LEU A 198 15.79 -13.14 18.10
CA LEU A 198 14.64 -12.26 18.27
C LEU A 198 14.04 -12.37 19.68
N ALA A 199 14.17 -13.52 20.36
CA ALA A 199 13.64 -13.69 21.71
C ALA A 199 14.47 -12.89 22.73
N ARG A 200 15.80 -12.91 22.61
CA ARG A 200 16.69 -12.10 23.45
C ARG A 200 16.57 -10.61 23.16
N LEU A 201 16.44 -10.23 21.89
CA LEU A 201 16.17 -8.85 21.50
C LEU A 201 14.81 -8.35 22.05
N ALA A 202 13.78 -9.19 22.03
CA ALA A 202 12.46 -8.82 22.57
C ALA A 202 12.55 -8.46 24.06
N GLN A 203 13.42 -9.13 24.80
CA GLN A 203 13.70 -8.88 26.21
C GLN A 203 14.66 -7.71 26.45
N ALA A 204 15.29 -7.15 25.39
CA ALA A 204 16.38 -6.17 25.50
C ALA A 204 17.50 -6.67 26.42
N ASP A 205 17.94 -7.90 26.18
CA ASP A 205 19.02 -8.54 26.94
C ASP A 205 20.24 -7.61 27.05
N ALA A 206 20.65 -7.28 28.28
CA ALA A 206 21.74 -6.35 28.56
C ALA A 206 23.10 -6.82 28.02
N ALA A 207 23.27 -8.12 27.72
CA ALA A 207 24.47 -8.63 27.06
C ALA A 207 24.53 -8.29 25.56
N LEU A 208 23.40 -7.96 24.95
CA LEU A 208 23.28 -7.64 23.51
C LEU A 208 22.94 -6.17 23.28
N CYS A 209 22.20 -5.56 24.19
CA CYS A 209 21.58 -4.25 24.00
C CYS A 209 22.09 -3.24 25.02
N THR A 210 22.63 -2.13 24.52
CA THR A 210 22.99 -0.97 25.34
C THR A 210 21.84 0.04 25.31
N PRO A 211 21.27 0.43 26.48
CA PRO A 211 20.22 1.44 26.54
C PRO A 211 20.76 2.81 26.10
N GLN A 212 19.92 3.58 25.41
CA GLN A 212 20.25 4.95 25.04
C GLN A 212 20.21 5.84 26.29
N SER A 213 21.25 6.66 26.47
CA SER A 213 21.35 7.61 27.60
C SER A 213 20.36 8.77 27.48
N GLN A 214 19.86 9.03 26.27
CA GLN A 214 18.88 10.07 25.96
C GLN A 214 17.83 9.58 24.97
N PRO A 215 16.66 10.22 24.92
CA PRO A 215 15.68 9.91 23.89
C PRO A 215 16.30 10.14 22.51
N SER A 216 16.18 9.14 21.64
CA SER A 216 16.67 9.21 20.27
C SER A 216 15.52 9.02 19.28
N VAL A 217 15.60 9.71 18.16
CA VAL A 217 14.63 9.65 17.07
C VAL A 217 15.32 9.24 15.78
N LEU A 218 14.55 8.70 14.84
CA LEU A 218 15.04 8.28 13.54
C LEU A 218 14.76 9.33 12.47
N VAL A 219 15.68 9.49 11.55
CA VAL A 219 15.48 10.20 10.28
C VAL A 219 15.71 9.19 9.18
N SER A 220 14.69 8.90 8.38
CA SER A 220 14.79 7.90 7.32
C SER A 220 14.21 8.38 6.00
N GLY A 221 14.81 7.88 4.92
CA GLY A 221 14.44 8.22 3.56
C GLY A 221 15.13 7.31 2.56
N HIS A 222 15.02 7.68 1.30
CA HIS A 222 15.71 6.98 0.22
C HIS A 222 16.30 7.99 -0.75
N VAL A 223 17.32 7.55 -1.49
CA VAL A 223 17.97 8.29 -2.56
C VAL A 223 17.74 7.54 -3.87
N ARG A 224 17.24 8.23 -4.88
CA ARG A 224 17.15 7.73 -6.26
C ARG A 224 18.04 8.56 -7.18
N LEU A 225 18.38 8.03 -8.35
CA LEU A 225 19.11 8.74 -9.39
C LEU A 225 18.23 8.85 -10.63
N SER A 226 18.19 10.04 -11.23
CA SER A 226 17.61 10.27 -12.55
C SER A 226 18.62 10.98 -13.45
N ARG A 227 19.09 10.29 -14.49
CA ARG A 227 19.94 10.90 -15.52
C ARG A 227 19.16 11.75 -16.51
N ALA A 228 17.86 11.48 -16.67
CA ALA A 228 16.97 12.24 -17.53
C ALA A 228 16.51 13.58 -16.90
N GLY A 229 16.71 13.75 -15.58
CA GLY A 229 16.24 14.94 -14.86
C GLY A 229 14.72 14.98 -14.69
N SER A 230 14.06 13.82 -14.75
CA SER A 230 12.65 13.64 -14.36
C SER A 230 12.59 12.87 -13.04
N ALA A 231 11.70 13.28 -12.13
CA ALA A 231 11.54 12.57 -10.85
C ALA A 231 10.88 11.19 -11.04
N ASP A 232 10.06 11.04 -12.10
CA ASP A 232 9.29 9.83 -12.37
C ASP A 232 10.14 8.70 -13.00
N GLU A 233 11.21 9.02 -13.72
CA GLU A 233 12.06 8.03 -14.40
C GLU A 233 13.35 7.73 -13.62
N ALA A 234 13.33 7.91 -12.30
CA ALA A 234 14.51 7.74 -11.43
C ALA A 234 14.84 6.25 -11.15
N ASP A 235 15.13 5.48 -12.19
CA ASP A 235 15.45 4.04 -12.13
C ASP A 235 16.91 3.71 -12.49
N ASP A 236 17.78 4.73 -12.52
CA ASP A 236 19.20 4.52 -12.70
C ASP A 236 19.86 3.89 -11.46
N GLU A 237 20.95 3.15 -11.68
CA GLU A 237 21.78 2.62 -10.60
C GLU A 237 22.44 3.75 -9.81
N VAL A 238 22.18 3.78 -8.50
CA VAL A 238 22.67 4.83 -7.61
C VAL A 238 24.12 4.52 -7.20
N PRO A 239 25.09 5.43 -7.43
CA PRO A 239 26.48 5.20 -7.05
C PRO A 239 26.68 5.16 -5.53
N ASP A 240 27.84 4.68 -5.12
CA ASP A 240 28.23 4.60 -3.71
C ASP A 240 28.20 5.97 -3.03
N LEU A 241 27.25 6.15 -2.11
CA LEU A 241 27.08 7.38 -1.34
C LEU A 241 27.00 7.08 0.17
N GLY A 242 27.27 8.11 0.95
CA GLY A 242 27.00 8.18 2.38
C GLY A 242 25.94 9.24 2.69
N VAL A 243 25.47 9.24 3.94
CA VAL A 243 24.57 10.26 4.48
C VAL A 243 25.14 10.74 5.79
N GLN A 244 25.17 12.06 5.99
CA GLN A 244 25.62 12.71 7.20
C GLN A 244 24.53 13.65 7.70
N LEU A 245 24.33 13.70 9.02
CA LEU A 245 23.45 14.67 9.66
C LEU A 245 24.28 15.71 10.40
N HIS A 246 24.16 16.97 9.98
CA HIS A 246 24.80 18.11 10.62
C HIS A 246 23.85 18.73 11.63
N LEU A 247 24.20 18.68 12.92
CA LEU A 247 23.40 19.26 13.99
C LEU A 247 23.74 20.74 14.19
N THR A 248 22.72 21.57 14.36
CA THR A 248 22.85 23.00 14.71
C THR A 248 22.31 23.31 16.10
N SER A 249 21.56 22.39 16.71
CA SER A 249 21.23 22.44 18.13
C SER A 249 22.38 21.88 18.97
N GLU A 250 22.53 22.37 20.20
CA GLU A 250 23.53 21.90 21.17
C GLU A 250 22.99 22.00 22.60
N PRO A 251 23.45 21.19 23.57
CA PRO A 251 24.45 20.12 23.43
C PRO A 251 23.81 18.76 23.11
N HIS A 252 24.54 17.93 22.36
CA HIS A 252 24.23 16.52 22.13
C HIS A 252 25.31 15.63 22.75
N LEU A 253 24.91 14.52 23.39
CA LEU A 253 25.87 13.61 24.05
C LEU A 253 26.70 12.76 23.08
N SER A 254 26.20 12.55 21.85
CA SER A 254 26.92 11.85 20.80
C SER A 254 26.54 12.44 19.43
N PRO A 255 27.40 12.28 18.42
CA PRO A 255 27.02 12.59 17.05
C PRO A 255 25.91 11.64 16.56
N PRO A 256 25.14 12.04 15.53
CA PRO A 256 24.21 11.16 14.84
C PRO A 256 24.92 9.95 14.25
N VAL A 257 24.24 8.79 14.25
CA VAL A 257 24.73 7.57 13.61
C VAL A 257 23.86 7.28 12.40
N CYS A 258 24.44 7.40 11.20
CA CYS A 258 23.76 7.17 9.94
C CYS A 258 24.25 5.88 9.28
N THR A 259 23.33 5.16 8.65
CA THR A 259 23.62 3.99 7.82
C THR A 259 22.87 4.06 6.50
N VAL A 260 23.44 3.39 5.50
CA VAL A 260 22.86 3.27 4.16
C VAL A 260 22.73 1.80 3.80
N GLN A 261 21.66 1.47 3.08
CA GLN A 261 21.42 0.17 2.49
C GLN A 261 21.18 0.34 1.00
N ARG A 262 22.05 -0.27 0.21
CA ARG A 262 21.96 -0.21 -1.25
C ARG A 262 21.00 -1.28 -1.77
N LYS A 263 20.14 -0.85 -2.69
CA LYS A 263 19.40 -1.67 -3.63
C LYS A 263 19.82 -1.23 -5.03
N ARG A 264 19.34 -1.91 -6.07
CA ARG A 264 19.77 -1.68 -7.45
C ARG A 264 19.57 -0.23 -7.91
N THR A 265 18.39 0.34 -7.68
CA THR A 265 18.00 1.68 -8.17
C THR A 265 17.68 2.67 -7.05
N VAL A 266 17.88 2.23 -5.79
CA VAL A 266 17.49 2.97 -4.60
C VAL A 266 18.52 2.75 -3.50
N VAL A 267 18.89 3.81 -2.79
CA VAL A 267 19.67 3.71 -1.55
C VAL A 267 18.78 4.16 -0.39
N ASP A 268 18.40 3.22 0.47
CA ASP A 268 17.70 3.55 1.70
C ASP A 268 18.71 4.06 2.72
N TYR A 269 18.33 5.06 3.52
CA TYR A 269 19.17 5.52 4.61
C TYR A 269 18.37 5.74 5.88
N GLN A 270 19.08 5.64 6.99
CA GLN A 270 18.51 5.85 8.32
C GLN A 270 19.57 6.42 9.25
N CYS A 271 19.20 7.48 9.98
CA CYS A 271 20.03 8.13 10.97
C CYS A 271 19.34 8.09 12.34
N ALA A 272 20.05 7.64 13.36
CA ALA A 272 19.61 7.78 14.75
C ALA A 272 20.21 9.05 15.34
N VAL A 273 19.36 9.89 15.92
CA VAL A 273 19.71 11.22 16.43
C VAL A 273 19.30 11.32 17.88
N LEU A 274 20.27 11.49 18.77
CA LEU A 274 19.97 11.83 20.16
C LEU A 274 19.40 13.24 20.23
N LEU A 275 18.29 13.41 20.92
CA LEU A 275 17.76 14.74 21.21
C LEU A 275 18.74 15.48 22.14
N ARG A 276 18.87 16.80 21.97
CA ARG A 276 19.68 17.62 22.87
C ARG A 276 19.22 17.46 24.31
N SER A 277 20.14 17.65 25.25
CA SER A 277 19.79 17.73 26.67
C SER A 277 18.89 18.96 26.93
N PRO A 278 17.76 18.79 27.64
CA PRO A 278 17.04 19.91 28.23
C PRO A 278 17.96 20.76 29.12
N SER A 279 17.70 22.07 29.15
CA SER A 279 18.42 23.03 29.99
C SER A 279 17.43 23.86 30.80
N LEU A 280 17.92 24.62 31.79
CA LEU A 280 17.08 25.55 32.55
C LEU A 280 16.43 26.63 31.67
N GLN A 281 17.06 27.00 30.55
CA GLN A 281 16.58 28.04 29.64
C GLN A 281 15.66 27.48 28.54
N ASP A 282 15.86 26.22 28.15
CA ASP A 282 15.04 25.52 27.16
C ASP A 282 14.80 24.08 27.66
N PRO A 283 13.64 23.80 28.28
CA PRO A 283 13.34 22.50 28.87
C PRO A 283 12.98 21.43 27.83
N SER A 284 12.93 21.79 26.54
CA SER A 284 12.52 20.87 25.48
C SER A 284 13.69 20.02 25.00
N ALA A 285 13.50 18.71 24.91
CA ALA A 285 14.38 17.82 24.16
C ALA A 285 14.00 17.86 22.67
N TYR A 286 14.95 18.21 21.80
CA TYR A 286 14.78 18.22 20.34
C TYR A 286 16.13 18.14 19.62
N TRP A 287 16.11 18.02 18.30
CA TRP A 287 17.29 18.32 17.48
C TRP A 287 16.95 19.33 16.38
N SER A 288 17.96 20.02 15.87
CA SER A 288 17.86 20.91 14.71
C SER A 288 19.12 20.70 13.88
N GLY A 289 19.00 20.84 12.57
CA GLY A 289 20.10 20.50 11.69
C GLY A 289 19.70 20.31 10.25
N ARG A 290 20.52 19.55 9.52
CA ARG A 290 20.37 19.28 8.10
C ARG A 290 20.96 17.92 7.75
N THR A 291 20.32 17.20 6.83
CA THR A 291 20.83 15.94 6.27
C THR A 291 21.55 16.24 4.98
N ASP A 292 22.77 15.75 4.79
CA ASP A 292 23.54 15.92 3.56
C ASP A 292 24.03 14.57 3.04
N LEU A 293 24.02 14.41 1.72
CA LEU A 293 24.63 13.27 1.04
C LEU A 293 26.16 13.49 0.94
N THR A 294 26.92 12.41 1.02
CA THR A 294 28.39 12.41 0.99
C THR A 294 28.92 11.29 0.08
N GLY A 295 30.23 11.28 -0.21
CA GLY A 295 30.88 10.21 -0.97
C GLY A 295 30.75 10.31 -2.50
N LEU A 296 30.07 11.33 -3.02
CA LEU A 296 29.94 11.62 -4.45
C LEU A 296 30.56 12.98 -4.80
N PRO A 297 30.99 13.18 -6.07
CA PRO A 297 31.32 14.50 -6.56
C PRO A 297 30.03 15.33 -6.73
N PHE A 298 29.92 16.40 -5.95
CA PHE A 298 28.83 17.37 -6.04
C PHE A 298 29.34 18.65 -6.72
N GLY A 299 28.48 19.32 -7.50
CA GLY A 299 28.86 20.51 -8.29
C GLY A 299 29.27 20.21 -9.74
N ASP A 300 30.01 21.13 -10.36
CA ASP A 300 30.36 21.08 -11.79
C ASP A 300 30.99 19.74 -12.22
N GLY A 301 30.36 19.08 -13.19
CA GLY A 301 30.78 17.76 -13.69
C GLY A 301 30.38 16.57 -12.81
N GLY A 302 29.69 16.81 -11.69
CA GLY A 302 29.17 15.80 -10.76
C GLY A 302 27.65 15.73 -10.73
N PHE A 303 27.11 15.50 -9.53
CA PHE A 303 25.68 15.44 -9.26
C PHE A 303 25.19 16.70 -8.54
N ARG A 304 23.91 16.99 -8.70
CA ARG A 304 23.12 17.89 -7.88
C ARG A 304 22.19 17.07 -7.02
N VAL A 305 22.04 17.44 -5.75
CA VAL A 305 21.08 16.79 -4.85
C VAL A 305 19.81 17.61 -4.81
N CYS A 306 18.73 17.00 -5.26
CA CYS A 306 17.38 17.52 -5.16
C CYS A 306 16.67 16.82 -3.99
N ARG A 307 15.90 17.57 -3.21
CA ARG A 307 15.08 17.00 -2.13
C ARG A 307 13.63 17.01 -2.54
N HIS A 308 12.92 15.92 -2.28
CA HIS A 308 11.48 15.91 -2.39
C HIS A 308 10.90 16.75 -1.27
N THR A 309 10.21 17.82 -1.62
CA THR A 309 9.59 18.72 -0.65
C THR A 309 8.35 19.35 -1.26
N GLY A 310 7.37 19.62 -0.43
CA GLY A 310 6.11 20.23 -0.81
C GLY A 310 5.20 20.31 0.39
N ASP A 311 4.31 21.30 0.38
CA ASP A 311 3.23 21.46 1.35
C ASP A 311 2.20 20.34 1.10
N ARG A 312 2.40 19.20 1.77
CA ARG A 312 1.58 17.99 1.63
C ARG A 312 0.32 18.08 2.46
N ASN A 313 0.36 18.85 3.54
CA ASN A 313 -0.78 19.02 4.44
C ASN A 313 -1.66 20.24 4.09
N GLY A 314 -1.22 21.09 3.16
CA GLY A 314 -1.93 22.26 2.66
C GLY A 314 -1.94 23.45 3.63
N ASN A 315 -1.01 23.51 4.58
CA ASN A 315 -0.96 24.56 5.60
C ASN A 315 -0.20 25.83 5.15
N GLY A 316 0.39 25.82 3.96
CA GLY A 316 1.15 26.93 3.38
C GLY A 316 2.59 27.06 3.87
N GLU A 317 3.07 26.13 4.71
CA GLU A 317 4.43 26.05 5.22
C GLU A 317 5.08 24.71 4.81
N ILE A 318 6.39 24.58 5.01
CA ILE A 318 7.12 23.32 4.82
C ILE A 318 7.61 22.86 6.20
N ASP A 319 6.86 21.93 6.78
CA ASP A 319 7.15 21.36 8.10
C ASP A 319 8.30 20.35 8.07
N ASN A 320 8.77 19.93 9.25
CA ASN A 320 9.84 18.92 9.37
C ASN A 320 9.49 17.58 8.66
N ASP A 321 8.22 17.17 8.72
CA ASP A 321 7.73 15.96 8.04
C ASP A 321 7.66 16.11 6.51
N GLU A 322 7.66 17.35 6.01
CA GLU A 322 7.64 17.71 4.58
C GLU A 322 9.05 17.96 4.03
N HIS A 323 10.05 17.54 4.82
CA HIS A 323 11.47 17.50 4.48
C HIS A 323 12.02 18.89 4.14
N PRO A 324 12.16 19.79 5.13
CA PRO A 324 12.68 21.15 4.93
C PRO A 324 14.19 21.10 4.64
N ALA A 325 14.77 22.16 4.07
CA ALA A 325 16.22 22.26 3.88
C ALA A 325 16.98 22.27 5.21
N SER A 326 16.32 22.72 6.27
CA SER A 326 16.86 22.76 7.63
C SER A 326 15.77 22.43 8.62
N TYR A 327 15.97 21.35 9.36
CA TYR A 327 15.07 20.87 10.39
C TYR A 327 15.14 21.76 11.62
N ARG A 328 13.99 22.05 12.21
CA ARG A 328 13.87 22.93 13.38
C ARG A 328 13.10 22.26 14.49
N ARG A 329 13.71 22.17 15.67
CA ARG A 329 13.11 21.65 16.91
C ARG A 329 12.37 20.30 16.73
N VAL A 330 12.98 19.36 16.03
CA VAL A 330 12.41 18.02 15.79
C VAL A 330 12.40 17.20 17.07
N GLN A 331 11.25 16.64 17.42
CA GLN A 331 11.05 15.84 18.64
C GLN A 331 10.59 14.40 18.38
N ALA A 332 10.28 14.09 17.13
CA ALA A 332 9.76 12.81 16.67
C ALA A 332 10.61 12.25 15.54
N SER A 333 10.43 10.95 15.26
CA SER A 333 11.09 10.31 14.14
C SER A 333 10.49 10.78 12.82
N LEU A 334 11.33 11.26 11.91
CA LEU A 334 10.96 11.72 10.57
C LEU A 334 11.16 10.59 9.56
N ARG A 335 10.12 10.31 8.79
CA ARG A 335 10.17 9.45 7.59
C ARG A 335 10.06 10.32 6.35
N HIS A 336 10.23 9.70 5.20
CA HIS A 336 9.99 10.31 3.90
C HIS A 336 10.93 11.46 3.55
N GLN A 337 12.14 11.40 4.10
CA GLN A 337 13.19 12.38 3.86
C GLN A 337 13.94 12.00 2.56
N HIS A 338 13.23 12.05 1.44
CA HIS A 338 13.71 11.51 0.17
C HIS A 338 14.56 12.50 -0.63
N PHE A 339 15.61 11.98 -1.28
CA PHE A 339 16.47 12.74 -2.19
C PHE A 339 16.45 12.14 -3.59
N LEU A 340 16.63 13.00 -4.58
CA LEU A 340 16.83 12.68 -5.98
C LEU A 340 18.18 13.26 -6.42
N LEU A 341 19.06 12.39 -6.88
CA LEU A 341 20.28 12.78 -7.57
C LEU A 341 19.94 13.05 -9.03
N VAL A 342 20.46 14.15 -9.57
CA VAL A 342 20.45 14.45 -11.01
C VAL A 342 21.86 14.90 -11.43
N PRO A 343 22.25 14.75 -12.70
CA PRO A 343 23.46 15.39 -13.22
C PRO A 343 23.47 16.89 -12.91
N HIS A 344 24.61 17.45 -12.50
CA HIS A 344 24.67 18.86 -12.07
C HIS A 344 24.18 19.86 -13.13
N ALA A 345 24.37 19.52 -14.41
CA ALA A 345 23.92 20.31 -15.56
C ALA A 345 22.39 20.42 -15.67
N LEU A 346 21.64 19.51 -15.02
CA LEU A 346 20.18 19.53 -15.02
C LEU A 346 19.66 20.25 -13.77
N PRO A 347 18.58 21.05 -13.90
CA PRO A 347 17.92 21.63 -12.74
C PRO A 347 17.18 20.54 -11.96
N CYS A 348 16.88 20.80 -10.70
CA CYS A 348 15.98 19.94 -9.95
C CYS A 348 14.58 19.95 -10.57
N PRO A 349 13.96 18.77 -10.79
CA PRO A 349 12.61 18.68 -11.34
C PRO A 349 11.63 19.45 -10.45
N ARG A 350 10.93 20.44 -11.03
CA ARG A 350 9.95 21.22 -10.28
C ARG A 350 8.63 20.48 -10.02
N GLY A 351 8.48 19.30 -10.64
CA GLY A 351 7.29 18.47 -10.53
C GLY A 351 5.99 19.19 -10.87
N VAL A 352 4.87 18.51 -10.63
CA VAL A 352 3.56 19.15 -10.55
C VAL A 352 3.09 18.95 -9.11
N VAL A 353 2.71 20.03 -8.43
CA VAL A 353 1.98 19.92 -7.16
C VAL A 353 0.61 19.35 -7.54
N GLY A 354 0.45 18.03 -7.46
CA GLY A 354 -0.80 17.38 -7.77
C GLY A 354 -1.88 17.92 -6.83
N ALA A 355 -2.84 18.67 -7.36
CA ALA A 355 -4.02 19.07 -6.60
C ALA A 355 -4.83 17.81 -6.30
N GLY A 356 -4.60 17.20 -5.13
CA GLY A 356 -5.45 16.15 -4.56
C GLY A 356 -4.85 14.75 -4.47
N ASP A 357 -3.65 14.48 -5.00
CA ASP A 357 -2.97 13.18 -4.83
C ASP A 357 -1.59 13.41 -4.20
N ALA A 358 -1.51 13.21 -2.88
CA ALA A 358 -0.28 13.36 -2.09
C ALA A 358 0.89 12.46 -2.56
N LEU A 359 0.62 11.56 -3.51
CA LEU A 359 1.50 10.50 -3.99
C LEU A 359 2.20 10.82 -5.31
N ARG A 360 1.91 11.99 -5.90
CA ARG A 360 2.59 12.50 -7.09
C ARG A 360 3.26 13.84 -6.85
N HIS A 361 3.66 14.13 -5.60
CA HIS A 361 4.56 15.25 -5.35
C HIS A 361 5.97 14.91 -5.84
N THR A 362 6.15 15.10 -7.15
CA THR A 362 7.44 15.09 -7.85
C THR A 362 8.17 16.42 -7.71
N ALA A 363 7.60 17.36 -6.96
CA ALA A 363 8.22 18.64 -6.65
C ALA A 363 9.51 18.38 -5.87
N THR A 364 10.62 18.84 -6.46
CA THR A 364 11.90 18.83 -5.79
C THR A 364 12.51 20.22 -5.75
N GLU A 365 13.24 20.49 -4.69
CA GLU A 365 14.05 21.69 -4.54
C GLU A 365 15.52 21.33 -4.48
N GLN A 366 16.38 22.25 -4.90
CA GLN A 366 17.82 22.07 -4.76
C GLN A 366 18.20 22.05 -3.28
N HIS A 367 18.94 21.02 -2.89
CA HIS A 367 19.40 20.81 -1.52
C HIS A 367 20.91 21.02 -1.40
N GLN A 368 21.69 20.28 -2.18
CA GLN A 368 23.15 20.46 -2.31
C GLN A 368 23.49 20.82 -3.77
N PRO A 369 24.59 21.57 -4.01
CA PRO A 369 25.06 21.88 -5.35
C PRO A 369 25.23 20.63 -6.21
#